data_AF-O49242-F1
#
_entry.id   AF-O49242-F1
#
_cell.length_a   1.000
_cell.length_b   1.000
_cell.length_c   1.000
_cell.angle_alpha   90.00
_cell.angle_beta   90.00
_cell.angle_gamma   90.00
#
_symmetry.space_group_name_H-M   'P 1'
#
loop_
_entity.id
_entity.type
_entity.pdbx_description
1 polymer ?
#
loop_
_entity_poly.entity_id
_entity_poly.type
_entity_poly.pdbx_seq_one_letter_code
_entity_poly.pdbx_strand_id
1 'polypeptide(L)' 'GESLACSLKKSLYGLKQSPRAWFDKFGKVVCSVGFSRSKVDHSIFTKKGPKGIVILLAYVDDM' A
#
# COMPACT_ATOMS: atom_id res chain seq x y z
N GLY A 1 -29.22 11.69 -27.55
CA GLY A 1 -28.64 10.36 -27.29
C GLY A 1 -27.98 10.40 -25.95
N GLU A 2 -28.43 9.60 -25.00
CA GLU A 2 -27.88 9.60 -23.64
C GLU A 2 -26.56 8.83 -23.60
N SER A 3 -25.54 9.46 -23.01
CA SER A 3 -24.23 8.83 -22.75
C SER A 3 -24.33 8.03 -21.46
N LEU A 4 -24.24 6.70 -21.55
CA LEU A 4 -24.12 5.83 -20.38
C LEU A 4 -22.63 5.72 -20.01
N ALA A 5 -22.23 6.35 -18.91
CA ALA A 5 -20.90 6.22 -18.34
C ALA A 5 -20.89 5.21 -17.18
N CYS A 6 -19.94 4.27 -17.19
CA CYS A 6 -19.74 3.31 -16.12
C CYS A 6 -18.69 3.81 -15.10
N SER A 7 -19.04 3.79 -13.81
CA SER A 7 -18.13 4.14 -12.72
C SER A 7 -17.66 2.87 -11.99
N LEU A 8 -16.35 2.71 -11.88
CA LEU A 8 -15.73 1.61 -11.14
C LEU A 8 -15.81 1.85 -9.64
N LYS A 9 -16.34 0.88 -8.90
CA LYS A 9 -16.41 0.91 -7.42
C LYS A 9 -15.11 0.46 -6.74
N LYS A 10 -14.25 -0.25 -7.47
CA LYS A 10 -12.93 -0.73 -7.03
C LYS A 10 -11.93 -0.56 -8.17
N SER A 11 -10.65 -0.41 -7.84
CA SER A 11 -9.58 -0.36 -8.84
C SER A 11 -9.52 -1.68 -9.60
N LEU A 12 -9.46 -1.62 -10.93
CA LEU A 12 -9.10 -2.78 -11.74
C LEU A 12 -7.62 -3.10 -11.57
N TYR A 13 -7.29 -4.39 -11.56
CA TYR A 13 -5.91 -4.85 -11.77
C TYR A 13 -5.43 -4.43 -13.17
N GLY A 14 -4.14 -4.13 -13.32
CA GLY A 14 -3.56 -3.65 -14.59
C GLY A 14 -3.72 -2.15 -14.87
N LEU A 15 -4.50 -1.41 -14.06
CA LEU A 15 -4.41 0.05 -14.06
C LEU A 15 -3.08 0.46 -13.41
N LYS A 16 -2.28 1.30 -14.09
CA LYS A 16 -1.04 1.89 -13.52
C LYS A 16 -1.20 2.51 -12.12
N GLN A 17 -2.41 2.97 -11.78
CA GLN A 17 -2.72 3.58 -10.48
C GLN A 17 -3.07 2.56 -9.38
N SER A 18 -3.43 1.34 -9.76
CA SER A 18 -3.88 0.29 -8.82
C SER A 18 -2.77 -0.14 -7.84
N PRO A 19 -1.52 -0.41 -8.30
CA PRO A 19 -0.39 -0.68 -7.41
C PRO A 19 -0.16 0.42 -6.35
N ARG A 20 -0.21 1.68 -6.79
CA ARG A 20 0.00 2.84 -5.90
C ARG A 20 -1.12 2.99 -4.87
N ALA A 21 -2.38 2.90 -5.30
CA ALA A 21 -3.53 3.00 -4.41
C ALA A 21 -3.55 1.87 -3.36
N TRP A 22 -3.16 0.66 -3.78
CA TRP A 22 -3.00 -0.47 -2.87
C TRP A 22 -1.87 -0.22 -1.86
N PHE A 23 -0.69 0.22 -2.33
CA PHE A 23 0.45 0.49 -1.47
C PHE A 23 0.16 1.58 -0.42
N ASP A 24 -0.53 2.64 -0.82
CA ASP A 24 -0.95 3.70 0.09
C ASP A 24 -1.94 3.19 1.15
N LYS A 25 -2.90 2.34 0.75
CA LYS A 25 -3.84 1.72 1.70
C LYS A 25 -3.13 0.76 2.66
N PHE A 26 -2.25 -0.08 2.14
CA PHE A 26 -1.43 -1.02 2.91
C PHE A 26 -0.60 -0.27 3.95
N GLY A 27 0.10 0.78 3.53
CA GLY A 27 0.93 1.58 4.43
C GLY A 27 0.13 2.24 5.57
N LYS A 28 -1.06 2.77 5.28
CA LYS A 28 -1.95 3.34 6.32
C LYS A 28 -2.35 2.28 7.35
N VAL A 29 -2.71 1.09 6.89
CA VAL A 29 -3.08 -0.03 7.77
C VAL A 29 -1.88 -0.46 8.61
N VAL A 30 -0.73 -0.71 7.99
CA VAL A 30 0.50 -1.12 8.68
C VAL A 30 0.96 -0.10 9.73
N CYS A 31 0.89 1.20 9.41
CA CYS A 31 1.17 2.24 10.39
C CYS A 31 0.18 2.24 11.56
N SER A 32 -1.11 1.98 11.32
CA SER A 32 -2.11 1.92 12.40
C SER A 32 -1.89 0.77 13.39
N VAL A 33 -1.25 -0.33 12.98
CA VAL A 33 -0.83 -1.44 13.87
C VAL A 33 0.51 -1.20 14.56
N GLY A 34 1.06 0.01 14.48
CA GLY A 34 2.24 0.45 15.24
C GLY A 34 3.58 0.23 14.53
N PHE A 35 3.57 0.01 13.22
CA PHE A 35 4.79 0.11 12.42
C PHE A 35 5.06 1.57 12.04
N SER A 36 6.32 1.88 11.78
CA SER A 36 6.78 3.16 11.24
C SER A 36 7.43 2.92 9.88
N ARG A 37 7.02 3.70 8.88
CA ARG A 37 7.65 3.66 7.55
C ARG A 37 9.06 4.25 7.62
N SER A 38 10.01 3.60 6.95
CA SER A 38 11.38 4.10 6.85
C SER A 38 11.43 5.39 6.03
N LYS A 39 12.37 6.27 6.41
CA LYS A 39 12.65 7.53 5.71
C LYS A 39 13.57 7.36 4.50
N VAL A 40 14.37 6.30 4.50
CA VAL A 40 15.36 6.01 3.45
C VAL A 40 14.71 5.22 2.31
N ASP A 41 13.81 4.30 2.66
CA ASP A 41 13.10 3.47 1.69
C ASP A 41 11.63 3.35 2.10
N HIS A 42 10.73 3.81 1.24
CA HIS A 42 9.29 3.80 1.54
C HIS A 42 8.66 2.41 1.53
N SER A 43 9.31 1.40 0.93
CA SER A 43 8.87 0.00 0.94
C SER A 43 9.10 -0.71 2.29
N ILE A 44 9.94 -0.11 3.15
CA ILE A 44 10.33 -0.69 4.44
C ILE A 44 9.49 -0.10 5.57
N PHE A 45 8.93 -0.98 6.40
CA PHE A 45 8.22 -0.66 7.63
C PHE A 45 8.90 -1.35 8.80
N THR A 46 9.04 -0.66 9.93
CA THR A 46 9.72 -1.18 11.10
C THR A 46 8.86 -1.04 12.35
N LYS A 47 8.90 -2.02 13.24
CA LYS A 47 8.26 -1.95 14.56
C LYS A 47 9.23 -2.42 15.62
N LYS A 48 9.54 -1.54 16.56
CA LYS A 48 10.39 -1.88 17.72
C LYS A 48 9.52 -2.52 18.79
N GLY A 49 10.00 -3.62 19.37
CA GLY A 49 9.37 -4.30 20.49
C GLY A 49 10.42 -4.74 21.53
N PRO A 50 9.98 -5.33 22.65
CA PRO A 50 10.87 -5.70 23.75
C PRO A 50 11.96 -6.71 23.36
N LYS A 51 11.70 -7.54 22.34
CA LYS A 51 12.60 -8.61 21.87
C LYS A 51 13.41 -8.24 20.63
N GLY A 52 13.33 -6.99 20.15
CA GLY A 52 14.04 -6.54 18.96
C GLY A 52 13.18 -5.76 17.98
N ILE A 53 13.55 -5.81 16.71
CA ILE A 53 12.92 -5.04 15.62
C ILE A 53 12.30 -6.00 14.62
N VAL A 54 11.03 -5.77 14.29
CA VAL A 54 10.37 -6.42 13.15
C VAL A 54 10.49 -5.50 11.95
N ILE A 55 10.97 -6.04 10.82
CA ILE A 55 11.11 -5.35 9.55
C ILE A 55 10.15 -6.00 8.56
N LEU A 56 9.32 -5.19 7.90
CA LEU A 56 8.36 -5.60 6.89
C LEU A 56 8.69 -4.87 5.59
N LEU A 57 8.92 -5.64 4.52
CA LEU A 57 9.14 -5.13 3.17
C LEU A 57 7.89 -5.38 2.34
N ALA A 58 7.36 -4.32 1.73
CA ALA A 58 6.25 -4.40 0.79
C ALA A 58 6.76 -4.14 -0.62
N TYR A 59 6.95 -5.22 -1.37
CA TYR A 59 7.23 -5.18 -2.79
C TYR A 59 5.91 -5.30 -3.55
N VAL A 60 5.63 -4.35 -4.44
CA VAL A 60 4.50 -4.45 -5.36
C VAL A 60 5.07 -4.87 -6.70
N ASP A 61 4.68 -6.05 -7.17
CA ASP A 61 5.06 -6.52 -8.50
C ASP A 61 4.07 -5.94 -9.53
N ASP A 62 4.61 -5.39 -10.62
CA ASP A 62 3.83 -5.04 -11.82
C ASP A 62 3.79 -6.30 -12.69
N MET A 63 2.69 -7.06 -12.63
CA MET A 63 2.31 -8.01 -13.70
C MET A 63 1.35 -7.33 -14.68
#